data_AF-A0A1H2ZYA5-F1
#
_entry.id   AF-A0A1H2ZYA5-F1
#
_cell.length_a   1.000
_cell.length_b   1.000
_cell.length_c   1.000
_cell.angle_alpha   90.00
_cell.angle_beta   90.00
_cell.angle_gamma   90.00
#
_symmetry.space_group_name_H-M   'P 1'
#
loop_
_entity.id
_entity.type
_entity.pdbx_description
1 polymer ?
#
loop_
_entity_poly.entity_id
_entity_poly.type
_entity_poly.pdbx_seq_one_letter_code
_entity_poly.pdbx_strand_id
1 'polypeptide(L)'
;MTIERLDILGPLAVMGMSLFAIAFVLVLVAIGLTPFVVDRADHHFAPLMYKKNDPQKTPAMFKVFPLAGGLFAWYGMTILMRRRRYQRKWPFAGRPDRVRAIEEAPTWLKHIMVWVYLGFVVSTAGAFIVGGIAVLFDKFWF
;
A
#
# COMPACT_ATOMS: atom_id res chain seq x y z
N MET A 1 -40.99 5.33 -7.36
CA MET A 1 -39.92 4.31 -7.42
C MET A 1 -38.56 4.88 -7.81
N THR A 2 -38.48 5.90 -8.68
CA THR A 2 -37.21 6.57 -9.04
C THR A 2 -36.57 7.38 -7.90
N ILE A 3 -37.35 7.87 -6.93
CA ILE A 3 -36.86 8.71 -5.81
C ILE A 3 -36.05 7.87 -4.80
N GLU A 4 -36.56 6.71 -4.37
CA GLU A 4 -35.86 5.82 -3.41
C GLU A 4 -34.51 5.30 -3.96
N ARG A 5 -34.41 5.13 -5.29
CA ARG A 5 -33.17 4.69 -5.96
C ARG A 5 -32.07 5.76 -5.88
N LEU A 6 -32.44 7.03 -6.01
CA LEU A 6 -31.53 8.17 -5.88
C LEU A 6 -31.10 8.39 -4.42
N ASP A 7 -31.98 8.10 -3.46
CA ASP A 7 -31.71 8.26 -2.02
C ASP A 7 -30.62 7.32 -1.50
N ILE A 8 -30.42 6.15 -2.13
CA ILE A 8 -29.40 5.16 -1.71
C ILE A 8 -28.15 5.23 -2.60
N LEU A 9 -28.31 5.39 -3.92
CA LEU A 9 -27.18 5.45 -4.85
C LEU A 9 -26.36 6.74 -4.69
N GLY A 10 -26.99 7.86 -4.32
CA GLY A 10 -26.31 9.14 -4.07
C GLY A 10 -25.27 9.03 -2.95
N PRO A 11 -25.65 8.62 -1.73
CA PRO A 11 -24.71 8.42 -0.63
C PRO A 11 -23.61 7.39 -0.94
N LEU A 12 -23.95 6.27 -1.60
CA LEU A 12 -22.96 5.27 -2.00
C LEU A 12 -21.94 5.83 -3.00
N ALA A 13 -22.38 6.61 -3.98
CA ALA A 13 -21.47 7.27 -4.93
C ALA A 13 -20.56 8.28 -4.23
N VAL A 14 -21.08 9.08 -3.29
CA VAL A 14 -20.30 10.03 -2.50
C VAL A 14 -19.27 9.31 -1.63
N MET A 15 -19.64 8.21 -0.97
CA MET A 15 -18.71 7.39 -0.19
C MET A 15 -17.61 6.78 -1.06
N GLY A 16 -17.97 6.22 -2.22
CA GLY A 16 -17.02 5.65 -3.17
C GLY A 16 -16.01 6.69 -3.68
N MET A 17 -16.50 7.86 -4.11
CA MET A 17 -15.65 8.98 -4.55
C MET A 17 -14.75 9.50 -3.43
N SER A 18 -15.26 9.57 -2.20
CA SER A 18 -14.48 10.02 -1.04
C SER A 18 -13.33 9.05 -0.73
N LEU A 19 -13.60 7.74 -0.77
CA LEU A 19 -12.57 6.71 -0.58
C LEU A 19 -11.52 6.75 -1.70
N PHE A 20 -11.93 6.98 -2.94
CA PHE A 20 -11.01 7.16 -4.06
C PHE A 20 -10.15 8.42 -3.90
N ALA A 21 -10.75 9.54 -3.49
CA ALA A 21 -10.02 10.78 -3.21
C ALA A 21 -8.98 10.59 -2.10
N ILE A 22 -9.32 9.86 -1.03
CA ILE A 22 -8.36 9.51 0.04
C ILE A 22 -7.22 8.64 -0.53
N ALA A 23 -7.52 7.62 -1.34
CA ALA A 23 -6.50 6.80 -1.98
C ALA A 23 -5.57 7.64 -2.87
N PHE A 24 -6.13 8.58 -3.63
CA PHE A 24 -5.37 9.49 -4.48
C PHE A 24 -4.46 10.43 -3.66
N VAL A 25 -4.96 11.02 -2.58
CA VAL A 25 -4.15 11.84 -1.66
C VAL A 25 -3.03 11.02 -1.04
N LEU A 26 -3.29 9.77 -0.63
CA LEU A 26 -2.26 8.89 -0.09
C LEU A 26 -1.15 8.57 -1.12
N VAL A 27 -1.52 8.41 -2.39
CA VAL A 27 -0.54 8.28 -3.48
C VAL A 27 0.29 9.55 -3.59
N LEU A 28 -0.32 10.73 -3.60
CA LEU A 28 0.41 12.00 -3.64
C LEU A 28 1.34 12.20 -2.45
N VAL A 29 0.91 11.80 -1.24
CA VAL A 29 1.74 11.84 -0.03
C VAL A 29 2.91 10.86 -0.14
N ALA A 30 2.68 9.63 -0.62
CA ALA A 30 3.75 8.66 -0.84
C ALA A 30 4.77 9.17 -1.85
N ILE A 31 4.28 9.79 -2.92
CA ILE A 31 5.04 10.44 -3.97
C ILE A 31 5.88 11.60 -3.40
N GLY A 32 5.31 12.47 -2.58
CA GLY A 32 6.03 13.58 -1.94
C GLY A 32 7.03 13.14 -0.88
N LEU A 33 6.75 12.06 -0.16
CA LEU A 33 7.65 11.47 0.85
C LEU A 33 8.78 10.66 0.22
N THR A 34 8.62 10.20 -1.02
CA THR A 34 9.59 9.40 -1.76
C THR A 34 11.02 9.98 -1.70
N PRO A 35 11.29 11.23 -2.12
CA PRO A 35 12.65 11.77 -2.12
C PRO A 35 13.30 11.84 -0.72
N PHE A 36 12.51 12.01 0.34
CA PHE A 36 13.04 12.11 1.71
C PHE A 36 13.26 10.76 2.38
N VAL A 37 12.44 9.78 1.99
CA VAL A 37 12.32 8.52 2.70
C VAL A 37 12.93 7.36 1.92
N VAL A 38 12.98 7.41 0.58
CA VAL A 38 13.55 6.32 -0.25
C VAL A 38 15.03 6.14 -0.02
N ASP A 39 15.85 7.20 0.11
CA ASP A 39 17.28 6.99 0.32
C ASP A 39 17.59 6.34 1.69
N ARG A 40 16.80 6.68 2.72
CA ARG A 40 16.89 6.02 4.04
C ARG A 40 16.32 4.61 4.01
N ALA A 41 15.21 4.42 3.30
CA ALA A 41 14.57 3.14 3.13
C ALA A 41 15.44 2.17 2.34
N ASP A 42 16.06 2.60 1.24
CA ASP A 42 16.98 1.79 0.43
C ASP A 42 18.19 1.36 1.25
N HIS A 43 18.71 2.22 2.15
CA HIS A 43 19.82 1.83 3.01
C HIS A 43 19.46 0.69 3.98
N HIS A 44 18.26 0.73 4.58
CA HIS A 44 17.84 -0.28 5.56
C HIS A 44 17.18 -1.51 4.91
N PHE A 45 16.40 -1.31 3.85
CA PHE A 45 15.59 -2.32 3.19
C PHE A 45 16.21 -2.86 1.90
N ALA A 46 17.42 -2.45 1.55
CA ALA A 46 18.27 -3.07 0.53
C ALA A 46 18.16 -4.62 0.53
N PRO A 47 18.30 -5.32 1.67
CA PRO A 47 18.20 -6.80 1.71
C PRO A 47 16.83 -7.36 1.28
N LEU A 48 15.75 -6.58 1.39
CA LEU A 48 14.42 -6.96 0.90
C LEU A 48 14.35 -6.96 -0.63
N MET A 49 15.11 -6.09 -1.29
CA MET A 49 15.10 -5.91 -2.74
C MET A 49 16.12 -6.81 -3.45
N TYR A 50 17.30 -7.04 -2.87
CA TYR A 50 18.35 -7.81 -3.53
C TYR A 50 18.14 -9.33 -3.46
N LYS A 51 18.45 -10.04 -4.56
CA LYS A 51 18.75 -11.48 -4.52
C LYS A 51 20.16 -11.64 -3.96
N LYS A 52 20.39 -12.67 -3.14
CA LYS A 52 21.67 -13.02 -2.48
C LYS A 52 22.90 -13.00 -3.41
N ASN A 53 22.70 -13.09 -4.74
CA ASN A 53 23.76 -13.21 -5.74
C ASN A 53 23.92 -11.98 -6.65
N ASP A 54 23.15 -10.89 -6.46
CA ASP A 54 23.32 -9.67 -7.26
C ASP A 54 23.01 -8.41 -6.42
N PRO A 55 23.97 -7.94 -5.60
CA PRO A 55 23.74 -6.87 -4.61
C PRO A 55 23.79 -5.45 -5.19
N GLN A 56 24.08 -5.27 -6.48
CA GLN A 56 24.44 -3.95 -7.03
C GLN A 56 23.40 -3.30 -7.95
N LYS A 57 22.30 -3.97 -8.28
CA LYS A 57 21.26 -3.40 -9.14
C LYS A 57 20.02 -3.09 -8.33
N THR A 58 19.99 -1.95 -7.66
CA THR A 58 18.72 -1.23 -7.56
C THR A 58 18.47 -0.82 -9.00
N PRO A 59 17.49 -1.38 -9.73
CA PRO A 59 17.22 -0.88 -11.05
C PRO A 59 16.92 0.60 -10.85
N ALA A 60 17.72 1.49 -11.44
CA ALA A 60 17.47 2.93 -11.38
C ALA A 60 16.01 3.27 -11.75
N MET A 61 15.35 2.37 -12.49
CA MET A 61 13.91 2.34 -12.78
C MET A 61 12.99 2.46 -11.55
N PHE A 62 13.38 2.00 -10.35
CA PHE A 62 12.55 2.08 -9.15
C PHE A 62 12.66 3.42 -8.40
N LYS A 63 13.67 4.23 -8.73
CA LYS A 63 13.79 5.63 -8.27
C LYS A 63 13.01 6.60 -9.15
N VAL A 64 12.46 6.13 -10.27
CA VAL A 64 11.64 6.94 -11.19
C VAL A 64 10.19 6.94 -10.68
N PHE A 65 9.64 8.13 -10.47
CA PHE A 65 8.19 8.36 -10.32
C PHE A 65 7.44 7.63 -11.45
N PRO A 66 6.39 6.82 -11.22
CA PRO A 66 5.58 6.55 -10.02
C PRO A 66 5.87 5.20 -9.32
N LEU A 67 6.91 4.47 -9.76
CA LEU A 67 7.22 3.12 -9.27
C LEU A 67 7.69 3.11 -7.80
N ALA A 68 8.20 4.24 -7.32
CA ALA A 68 8.58 4.42 -5.92
C ALA A 68 7.39 4.26 -4.94
N GLY A 69 6.17 4.67 -5.33
CA GLY A 69 4.97 4.46 -4.50
C GLY A 69 4.68 2.97 -4.29
N GLY A 70 4.93 2.14 -5.30
CA GLY A 70 4.85 0.69 -5.21
C GLY A 70 5.84 0.09 -4.21
N LEU A 71 7.02 0.70 -4.05
CA LEU A 71 8.00 0.29 -3.04
C LEU A 71 7.54 0.58 -1.62
N PHE A 72 6.94 1.74 -1.37
CA PHE A 72 6.36 2.05 -0.05
C PHE A 72 5.30 1.05 0.34
N ALA A 73 4.41 0.72 -0.60
CA ALA A 73 3.39 -0.30 -0.40
C ALA A 73 4.02 -1.68 -0.12
N TRP A 74 5.06 -2.05 -0.88
CA TRP A 74 5.79 -3.29 -0.69
C TRP A 74 6.46 -3.37 0.69
N TYR A 75 7.21 -2.35 1.08
CA TYR A 75 7.87 -2.28 2.38
C TYR A 75 6.84 -2.30 3.52
N GLY A 76 5.77 -1.50 3.43
CA GLY A 76 4.67 -1.52 4.40
C GLY A 76 4.04 -2.91 4.56
N MET A 77 3.79 -3.62 3.45
CA MET A 77 3.29 -4.99 3.45
C MET A 77 4.25 -5.94 4.16
N THR A 78 5.55 -5.89 3.83
CA THR A 78 6.55 -6.79 4.43
C THR A 78 6.73 -6.55 5.93
N ILE A 79 6.72 -5.29 6.39
CA ILE A 79 6.74 -4.93 7.81
C ILE A 79 5.48 -5.49 8.51
N LEU A 80 4.30 -5.35 7.89
CA LEU A 80 3.05 -5.88 8.45
C LEU A 80 3.08 -7.41 8.56
N MET A 81 3.57 -8.11 7.54
CA MET A 81 3.74 -9.57 7.55
C MET A 81 4.69 -10.03 8.66
N ARG A 82 5.78 -9.28 8.92
CA ARG A 82 6.68 -9.54 10.05
C ARG A 82 5.96 -9.38 11.38
N ARG A 83 5.19 -8.28 11.56
CA ARG A 83 4.43 -8.01 12.79
C ARG A 83 3.40 -9.11 13.10
N ARG A 84 2.79 -9.69 12.06
CA ARG A 84 1.85 -10.82 12.16
C ARG A 84 2.52 -12.21 12.28
N ARG A 85 3.84 -12.26 12.50
CA ARG A 85 4.65 -13.49 12.64
C ARG A 85 4.61 -14.43 11.43
N TYR A 86 4.34 -13.94 10.21
CA TYR A 86 4.39 -14.75 8.97
C TYR A 86 5.83 -15.02 8.47
N GLN A 87 6.77 -15.27 9.38
CA GLN A 87 8.21 -15.38 9.10
C GLN A 87 8.57 -16.60 8.24
N ARG A 88 7.75 -17.65 8.28
CA ARG A 88 7.94 -18.87 7.48
C ARG A 88 7.47 -18.73 6.02
N LYS A 89 6.82 -17.61 5.67
CA LYS A 89 6.32 -17.37 4.31
C LYS A 89 7.23 -16.39 3.57
N TRP A 90 7.19 -16.45 2.25
CA TRP A 90 7.81 -15.44 1.39
C TRP A 90 7.30 -14.05 1.80
N PRO A 91 8.17 -13.01 1.90
CA PRO A 91 9.56 -12.92 1.44
C PRO A 91 10.66 -13.26 2.48
N PHE A 92 10.33 -13.79 3.66
CA PHE A 92 11.29 -13.99 4.77
C PHE A 92 11.88 -15.41 4.88
N ALA A 93 11.29 -16.39 4.20
CA ALA A 93 11.73 -17.78 4.25
C ALA A 93 13.23 -17.91 3.89
N GLY A 94 14.03 -18.41 4.84
CA GLY A 94 15.48 -18.64 4.66
C GLY A 94 16.33 -17.38 4.55
N ARG A 95 15.81 -16.19 4.92
CA ARG A 95 16.49 -14.90 4.78
C ARG A 95 16.50 -14.08 6.09
N PRO A 96 17.41 -14.38 7.03
CA PRO A 96 17.51 -13.67 8.30
C PRO A 96 17.99 -12.20 8.12
N ASP A 97 18.71 -11.91 7.04
CA ASP A 97 19.12 -10.57 6.61
C ASP A 97 17.92 -9.63 6.43
N ARG A 98 16.84 -10.12 5.83
CA ARG A 98 15.58 -9.38 5.62
C ARG A 98 14.83 -9.09 6.90
N VAL A 99 14.92 -10.00 7.85
CA VAL A 99 14.31 -9.83 9.17
C VAL A 99 15.05 -8.76 9.95
N ARG A 100 16.38 -8.84 9.96
CA ARG A 100 17.26 -7.89 10.63
C ARG A 100 17.11 -6.47 10.08
N ALA A 101 17.03 -6.33 8.76
CA ALA A 101 16.73 -5.07 8.07
C ALA A 101 15.46 -4.38 8.59
N ILE A 102 14.38 -5.13 8.84
CA ILE A 102 13.13 -4.58 9.38
C ILE A 102 13.25 -4.23 10.87
N GLU A 103 13.97 -5.04 11.63
CA GLU A 103 14.12 -4.82 13.07
C GLU A 103 14.98 -3.59 13.36
N GLU A 104 16.08 -3.41 12.63
CA GLU A 104 17.01 -2.29 12.75
C GLU A 104 16.48 -0.98 12.14
N ALA A 105 15.46 -1.03 11.27
CA ALA A 105 14.88 0.17 10.70
C ALA A 105 14.23 1.06 11.78
N PRO A 106 14.32 2.40 11.66
CA PRO A 106 13.75 3.32 12.63
C PRO A 106 12.21 3.18 12.73
N THR A 107 11.69 3.29 13.95
CA THR A 107 10.27 3.06 14.23
C THR A 107 9.34 4.01 13.48
N TRP A 108 9.72 5.29 13.34
CA TRP A 108 8.92 6.28 12.60
C TRP A 108 8.80 5.92 11.11
N LEU A 109 9.88 5.42 10.51
CA LEU A 109 9.91 4.99 9.11
C LEU A 109 8.97 3.80 8.87
N LYS A 110 9.02 2.81 9.78
CA LYS A 110 8.10 1.66 9.75
C LYS A 110 6.64 2.08 9.83
N HIS A 111 6.33 3.04 10.69
CA HIS A 111 4.96 3.54 10.83
C HIS A 111 4.49 4.21 9.55
N ILE A 112 5.27 5.13 8.98
CA ILE A 112 4.90 5.82 7.72
C ILE A 112 4.61 4.81 6.61
N MET A 113 5.50 3.83 6.41
CA MET A 113 5.33 2.81 5.37
C MET A 113 4.08 1.95 5.59
N VAL A 114 3.83 1.52 6.82
CA VAL A 114 2.63 0.74 7.16
C VAL A 114 1.37 1.58 7.02
N TRP A 115 1.39 2.85 7.42
CA TRP A 115 0.24 3.76 7.32
C TRP A 115 -0.14 4.04 5.86
N VAL A 116 0.84 4.36 5.01
CA VAL A 116 0.62 4.56 3.58
C VAL A 116 0.05 3.29 2.94
N TYR A 117 0.64 2.13 3.23
CA TYR A 117 0.16 0.85 2.71
C TYR A 117 -1.28 0.53 3.18
N LEU A 118 -1.52 0.59 4.49
CA LEU A 118 -2.81 0.22 5.06
C LEU A 118 -3.90 1.20 4.66
N GLY A 119 -3.60 2.51 4.64
CA GLY A 119 -4.51 3.53 4.13
C GLY A 119 -4.86 3.27 2.68
N PHE A 120 -3.88 2.99 1.83
CA PHE A 120 -4.12 2.71 0.41
C PHE A 120 -4.98 1.46 0.21
N VAL A 121 -4.67 0.37 0.91
CA VAL A 121 -5.42 -0.90 0.83
C VAL A 121 -6.85 -0.73 1.33
N VAL A 122 -7.06 -0.11 2.49
CA VAL A 122 -8.41 0.09 3.06
C VAL A 122 -9.25 1.00 2.17
N SER A 123 -8.65 2.09 1.67
CA SER A 123 -9.36 3.04 0.81
C SER A 123 -9.75 2.41 -0.52
N THR A 124 -8.82 1.70 -1.16
CA THR A 124 -9.05 1.05 -2.45
C THR A 124 -10.03 -0.12 -2.31
N ALA A 125 -9.82 -1.01 -1.34
CA ALA A 125 -10.74 -2.12 -1.09
C ALA A 125 -12.14 -1.62 -0.71
N GLY A 126 -12.22 -0.59 0.13
CA GLY A 126 -13.49 0.07 0.47
C GLY A 126 -14.19 0.63 -0.76
N ALA A 127 -13.48 1.33 -1.65
CA ALA A 127 -14.04 1.86 -2.89
C ALA A 127 -14.58 0.75 -3.79
N PHE A 128 -13.86 -0.37 -3.93
CA PHE A 128 -14.33 -1.54 -4.69
C PHE A 128 -15.56 -2.19 -4.06
N ILE A 129 -15.62 -2.30 -2.73
CA ILE A 129 -16.79 -2.85 -2.03
C ILE A 129 -18.00 -1.95 -2.25
N VAL A 130 -17.85 -0.64 -2.04
CA VAL A 130 -18.93 0.33 -2.23
C VAL A 130 -19.40 0.37 -3.68
N GLY A 131 -18.47 0.38 -4.64
CA GLY A 131 -18.79 0.32 -6.07
C GLY A 131 -19.47 -1.00 -6.46
N GLY A 132 -19.01 -2.13 -5.92
CA GLY A 132 -19.64 -3.44 -6.12
C GLY A 132 -21.05 -3.47 -5.55
N ILE A 133 -21.27 -2.94 -4.35
CA ILE A 133 -22.60 -2.81 -3.74
C ILE A 133 -23.49 -1.92 -4.62
N ALA A 134 -22.99 -0.77 -5.10
CA ALA A 134 -23.76 0.12 -5.96
C ALA A 134 -24.20 -0.56 -7.27
N VAL A 135 -23.30 -1.31 -7.92
CA VAL A 135 -23.61 -2.09 -9.13
C VAL A 135 -24.61 -3.21 -8.85
N LEU A 136 -24.49 -3.90 -7.72
CA LEU A 136 -25.44 -4.94 -7.32
C LEU A 136 -26.82 -4.36 -7.04
N PHE A 137 -26.91 -3.23 -6.35
CA PHE A 137 -28.18 -2.52 -6.13
C PHE A 137 -28.80 -2.04 -7.44
N ASP A 138 -27.99 -1.49 -8.35
CA ASP A 138 -28.46 -1.06 -9.67
C ASP A 138 -28.96 -2.24 -10.54
N LYS A 139 -28.35 -3.43 -10.40
CA LYS A 139 -28.68 -4.58 -11.24
C LYS A 139 -29.80 -5.47 -10.68
N PHE A 140 -29.91 -5.61 -9.35
CA PHE A 140 -30.79 -6.58 -8.71
C PHE A 140 -31.99 -5.95 -7.98
N TRP A 141 -32.01 -4.63 -7.78
CA TRP A 141 -33.16 -3.93 -7.22
C TRP A 141 -33.99 -3.32 -8.38
N PHE A 142 -35.09 -4.01 -8.72
CA PHE A 142 -36.12 -3.63 -9.70
C PHE A 142 -36.96 -2.45 -9.20
#